data_AF-A0A3N6GWW5-F1
#
_entry.id   AF-A0A3N6GWW5-F1
#
_cell.length_a   1.000
_cell.length_b   1.000
_cell.length_c   1.000
_cell.angle_alpha   90.00
_cell.angle_beta   90.00
_cell.angle_gamma   90.00
#
_symmetry.space_group_name_H-M   'P 1'
#
loop_
_entity.id
_entity.type
_entity.pdbx_description
1 polymer ?
#
loop_
_entity_poly.entity_id
_entity_poly.type
_entity_poly.pdbx_seq_one_letter_code
_entity_poly.pdbx_strand_id
1 'polypeptide(L)'
;MSLTPDHRIVITGWSRLLRIFIPVGLLLVLVGCQADTPPNSEDSVPRARELVDLRSRVLGYTAEFRADSPYRPPGKAQRARLAKAVGSLLSGDAQDAERQLAPLGLGLTRLTDTDSGRRYDEIAATGGGESTRWGRLYLNADSTVRWNAQVPHPVSDRDTEALGVRLLEQNPGGALVLAGAHRRAGEDGAADVAHREDSAFQAIVVELQKRGVPGVQLHGFSDSSDRPYDAVVSTGAVETAPAEVVAMADRMDDDGLRVCRAWNARCPLEGRANVQGRSAEREHAGFVHVELARHARADDGRDAEEAADALAGLVAAWTSGSSS
;
A
#
# COMPACT_ATOMS: atom_id res chain seq x y z
N MET A 1 58.06 -75.48 -6.37
CA MET A 1 57.34 -74.36 -5.74
C MET A 1 58.41 -73.32 -5.41
N SER A 2 58.87 -72.52 -6.38
CA SER A 2 58.24 -71.27 -6.87
C SER A 2 58.11 -70.27 -5.71
N LEU A 3 58.76 -69.10 -5.68
CA LEU A 3 59.02 -68.13 -6.74
C LEU A 3 60.28 -67.29 -6.44
N THR A 4 61.13 -67.12 -7.45
CA THR A 4 61.93 -65.90 -7.70
C THR A 4 61.04 -64.83 -8.35
N PRO A 5 61.36 -63.54 -8.21
CA PRO A 5 62.03 -62.80 -9.30
C PRO A 5 63.17 -61.92 -8.74
N ASP A 6 64.35 -61.82 -9.33
CA ASP A 6 64.77 -61.41 -10.68
C ASP A 6 64.88 -59.87 -10.89
N HIS A 7 66.01 -59.54 -11.51
CA HIS A 7 66.85 -58.35 -11.54
C HIS A 7 66.26 -57.04 -12.11
N ARG A 8 66.87 -55.88 -11.79
CA ARG A 8 67.89 -55.19 -12.63
C ARG A 8 68.22 -53.76 -12.17
N ILE A 9 69.53 -53.51 -12.18
CA ILE A 9 70.22 -52.22 -12.16
C ILE A 9 70.05 -51.53 -13.53
N VAL A 10 70.09 -50.19 -13.62
CA VAL A 10 70.96 -49.40 -14.54
C VAL A 10 70.68 -47.88 -14.49
N ILE A 11 71.81 -47.18 -14.61
CA ILE A 11 72.16 -45.76 -14.53
C ILE A 11 71.76 -44.98 -15.82
N THR A 12 71.84 -43.64 -15.72
CA THR A 12 72.12 -42.60 -16.75
C THR A 12 70.88 -41.93 -17.34
N GLY A 13 70.75 -40.60 -17.32
CA GLY A 13 71.70 -39.59 -17.77
C GLY A 13 71.38 -39.25 -19.23
N TRP A 14 71.06 -37.97 -19.52
CA TRP A 14 70.72 -37.31 -20.81
C TRP A 14 69.40 -36.52 -20.65
N SER A 15 69.18 -35.30 -21.15
CA SER A 15 69.98 -34.40 -21.97
C SER A 15 69.44 -32.98 -21.83
N ARG A 16 70.33 -32.02 -22.09
CA ARG A 16 70.07 -30.61 -22.35
C ARG A 16 69.01 -30.44 -23.44
N LEU A 17 68.18 -29.39 -23.37
CA LEU A 17 67.79 -28.58 -24.53
C LEU A 17 67.04 -27.31 -24.12
N LEU A 18 67.63 -26.18 -24.52
CA LEU A 18 67.05 -24.88 -24.89
C LEU A 18 65.65 -24.52 -24.38
N ARG A 19 65.61 -23.53 -23.47
CA ARG A 19 64.43 -22.69 -23.27
C ARG A 19 64.39 -21.63 -24.36
N ILE A 20 63.50 -21.82 -25.34
CA ILE A 20 63.09 -20.80 -26.29
C ILE A 20 62.12 -19.85 -25.56
N PHE A 21 62.47 -18.56 -25.50
CA PHE A 21 61.57 -17.50 -25.07
C PHE A 21 60.47 -17.33 -26.13
N ILE A 22 59.21 -17.57 -25.74
CA ILE A 22 58.02 -17.15 -26.49
C ILE A 22 57.45 -15.93 -25.75
N PRO A 23 57.34 -14.74 -26.37
CA PRO A 23 56.58 -13.66 -25.78
C PRO A 23 55.09 -13.98 -25.94
N VAL A 24 54.41 -14.22 -24.81
CA VAL A 24 52.95 -14.25 -24.76
C VAL A 24 52.46 -12.82 -24.99
N GLY A 25 51.92 -12.58 -26.19
CA GLY A 25 51.17 -11.37 -26.50
C GLY A 25 49.91 -11.34 -25.65
N LEU A 26 49.83 -10.35 -24.75
CA LEU A 26 48.66 -10.07 -23.93
C LEU A 26 47.56 -9.47 -24.84
N LEU A 27 46.60 -10.29 -25.26
CA LEU A 27 45.39 -9.83 -25.92
C LEU A 27 44.45 -9.24 -24.84
N LEU A 28 44.44 -7.91 -24.72
CA LEU A 28 43.45 -7.18 -23.94
C LEU A 28 42.09 -7.28 -24.64
N VAL A 29 41.25 -8.22 -24.19
CA VAL A 29 39.82 -8.24 -24.53
C VAL A 29 39.17 -7.11 -23.74
N LEU A 30 38.83 -6.01 -24.44
CA LEU A 30 37.97 -4.96 -23.93
C LEU A 30 36.56 -5.55 -23.78
N VAL A 31 36.25 -6.08 -22.60
CA VAL A 31 34.87 -6.30 -22.15
C VAL A 31 34.29 -4.91 -21.93
N GLY A 32 33.54 -4.43 -22.91
CA GLY A 32 32.72 -3.24 -22.75
C GLY A 32 31.70 -3.50 -21.66
N CYS A 33 31.90 -2.88 -20.49
CA CYS A 33 30.83 -2.66 -19.54
C CYS A 33 29.76 -1.83 -20.26
N GLN A 34 28.70 -2.48 -20.74
CA GLN A 34 27.43 -1.79 -20.93
C GLN A 34 26.98 -1.42 -19.53
N ALA A 35 27.36 -0.21 -19.10
CA ALA A 35 26.70 0.42 -17.97
C ALA A 35 25.24 0.58 -18.37
N ASP A 36 24.35 -0.08 -17.64
CA ASP A 36 22.92 0.15 -17.76
C ASP A 36 22.69 1.66 -17.65
N THR A 37 22.24 2.26 -18.76
CA THR A 37 21.85 3.66 -18.77
C THR A 37 20.79 3.82 -17.68
N PRO A 38 20.99 4.70 -16.67
CA PRO A 38 19.95 4.96 -15.69
C PRO A 38 18.67 5.36 -16.43
N PRO A 39 17.48 4.91 -15.99
CA PRO A 39 16.23 5.25 -16.64
C PRO A 39 16.15 6.77 -16.80
N ASN A 40 15.75 7.22 -17.99
CA ASN A 40 15.65 8.63 -18.30
C ASN A 40 14.70 9.28 -17.30
N SER A 41 15.00 10.49 -16.81
CA SER A 41 14.16 11.16 -15.79
C SER A 41 12.69 11.33 -16.24
N GLU A 42 12.44 11.33 -17.54
CA GLU A 42 11.09 11.36 -18.13
C GLU A 42 10.28 10.08 -17.91
N ASP A 43 10.92 8.91 -17.73
CA ASP A 43 10.23 7.62 -17.52
C ASP A 43 9.70 7.45 -16.08
N SER A 44 10.17 8.29 -15.16
CA SER A 44 9.85 8.24 -13.72
C SER A 44 8.59 9.03 -13.32
N VAL A 45 7.95 9.72 -14.27
CA VAL A 45 6.82 10.63 -14.00
C VAL A 45 5.64 10.29 -14.92
N PRO A 46 4.39 10.29 -14.43
CA PRO A 46 3.23 10.10 -15.29
C PRO A 46 3.15 11.13 -16.42
N ARG A 47 2.58 10.69 -17.55
CA ARG A 47 2.40 11.56 -18.72
C ARG A 47 1.26 12.57 -18.52
N ALA A 48 0.15 12.14 -17.94
CA ALA A 48 -1.00 13.01 -17.66
C ALA A 48 -0.76 13.83 -16.38
N ARG A 49 -1.12 15.12 -16.41
CA ARG A 49 -0.95 16.05 -15.29
C ARG A 49 -2.16 16.97 -15.16
N GLU A 50 -2.64 17.17 -13.93
CA GLU A 50 -3.82 18.00 -13.65
C GLU A 50 -3.59 18.85 -12.38
N LEU A 51 -4.14 20.08 -12.38
CA LEU A 51 -4.32 20.89 -11.17
C LEU A 51 -5.73 20.66 -10.66
N VAL A 52 -5.87 20.27 -9.40
CA VAL A 52 -7.17 19.89 -8.82
C VAL A 52 -7.28 20.35 -7.37
N ASP A 53 -8.48 20.61 -6.91
CA ASP A 53 -8.81 20.58 -5.48
C ASP A 53 -8.94 19.10 -5.08
N LEU A 54 -7.99 18.58 -4.29
CA LEU A 54 -7.92 17.14 -4.02
C LEU A 54 -9.15 16.65 -3.27
N ARG A 55 -9.58 17.39 -2.23
CA ARG A 55 -10.77 17.09 -1.44
C ARG A 55 -12.01 16.94 -2.32
N SER A 56 -12.30 17.94 -3.16
CA SER A 56 -13.46 17.94 -4.05
C SER A 56 -13.39 16.83 -5.08
N ARG A 57 -12.19 16.49 -5.57
CA ARG A 57 -12.01 15.34 -6.48
C ARG A 57 -12.38 14.02 -5.79
N VAL A 58 -11.91 13.80 -4.56
CA VAL A 58 -12.20 12.58 -3.78
C VAL A 58 -13.69 12.50 -3.43
N LEU A 59 -14.24 13.57 -2.85
CA LEU A 59 -15.64 13.59 -2.41
C LEU A 59 -16.62 13.59 -3.59
N GLY A 60 -16.27 14.24 -4.70
CA GLY A 60 -17.04 14.19 -5.94
C GLY A 60 -17.09 12.78 -6.54
N TYR A 61 -16.01 12.00 -6.43
CA TYR A 61 -16.00 10.62 -6.89
C TYR A 61 -16.94 9.71 -6.08
N THR A 62 -17.02 9.88 -4.77
CA THR A 62 -17.84 9.02 -3.90
C THR A 62 -19.31 9.43 -3.86
N ALA A 63 -19.63 10.70 -4.14
CA ALA A 63 -20.98 11.25 -4.02
C ALA A 63 -22.07 10.48 -4.80
N GLU A 64 -21.70 9.79 -5.88
CA GLU A 64 -22.62 9.03 -6.72
C GLU A 64 -22.83 7.57 -6.28
N PHE A 65 -22.17 7.12 -5.20
CA PHE A 65 -22.23 5.73 -4.80
C PHE A 65 -23.58 5.36 -4.20
N ARG A 66 -24.15 4.25 -4.69
CA ARG A 66 -25.46 3.76 -4.24
C ARG A 66 -25.42 2.28 -3.91
N ALA A 67 -26.20 1.89 -2.91
CA ALA A 67 -26.30 0.50 -2.46
C ALA A 67 -26.84 -0.45 -3.53
N ASP A 68 -27.68 0.03 -4.44
CA ASP A 68 -28.30 -0.72 -5.54
C ASP A 68 -27.47 -0.69 -6.84
N SER A 69 -26.28 -0.10 -6.81
CA SER A 69 -25.40 -0.09 -7.96
C SER A 69 -24.90 -1.50 -8.31
N PRO A 70 -24.69 -1.82 -9.60
CA PRO A 70 -23.99 -3.03 -9.97
C PRO A 70 -22.53 -2.95 -9.51
N TYR A 71 -21.95 -4.07 -9.12
CA TYR A 71 -20.51 -4.18 -8.87
C TYR A 71 -20.05 -5.57 -9.24
N ARG A 72 -18.88 -5.65 -9.88
CA ARG A 72 -18.20 -6.91 -10.14
C ARG A 72 -16.72 -6.77 -9.78
N PRO A 73 -16.19 -7.67 -8.94
CA PRO A 73 -14.77 -7.65 -8.62
C PRO A 73 -13.92 -7.95 -9.86
N PRO A 74 -12.68 -7.43 -9.94
CA PRO A 74 -11.76 -7.81 -11.00
C PRO A 74 -11.50 -9.32 -10.99
N GLY A 75 -11.32 -9.93 -12.15
CA GLY A 75 -10.86 -11.32 -12.27
C GLY A 75 -9.40 -11.50 -11.82
N LYS A 76 -8.98 -12.76 -11.64
CA LYS A 76 -7.63 -13.10 -11.13
C LYS A 76 -6.50 -12.45 -11.93
N ALA A 77 -6.57 -12.48 -13.26
CA ALA A 77 -5.55 -11.88 -14.12
C ALA A 77 -5.53 -10.34 -14.02
N GLN A 78 -6.71 -9.72 -13.89
CA GLN A 78 -6.84 -8.27 -13.71
C GLN A 78 -6.24 -7.83 -12.37
N ARG A 79 -6.50 -8.57 -11.28
CA ARG A 79 -5.87 -8.32 -9.97
C ARG A 79 -4.36 -8.45 -9.99
N ALA A 80 -3.83 -9.51 -10.61
CA ALA A 80 -2.39 -9.71 -10.73
C ALA A 80 -1.72 -8.57 -11.52
N ARG A 81 -2.37 -8.10 -12.59
CA ARG A 81 -1.89 -6.97 -13.38
C ARG A 81 -1.96 -5.64 -12.60
N LEU A 82 -3.05 -5.40 -11.85
CA LEU A 82 -3.18 -4.23 -10.98
C LEU A 82 -2.08 -4.23 -9.90
N ALA A 83 -1.85 -5.36 -9.23
CA ALA A 83 -0.79 -5.49 -8.25
C ALA A 83 0.58 -5.20 -8.86
N LYS A 84 0.87 -5.72 -10.06
CA LYS A 84 2.10 -5.39 -10.78
C LYS A 84 2.21 -3.89 -11.07
N ALA A 85 1.14 -3.24 -11.52
CA ALA A 85 1.13 -1.81 -11.80
C ALA A 85 1.44 -0.97 -10.56
N VAL A 86 0.78 -1.25 -9.43
CA VAL A 86 1.02 -0.58 -8.16
C VAL A 86 2.45 -0.82 -7.70
N GLY A 87 2.95 -2.05 -7.84
CA GLY A 87 4.32 -2.39 -7.53
C GLY A 87 5.35 -1.62 -8.35
N SER A 88 5.14 -1.47 -9.66
CA SER A 88 6.01 -0.67 -10.54
C SER A 88 5.99 0.81 -10.15
N LEU A 89 4.80 1.36 -9.85
CA LEU A 89 4.65 2.75 -9.43
C LEU A 89 5.37 3.04 -8.10
N LEU A 90 5.21 2.16 -7.09
CA LEU A 90 5.91 2.27 -5.81
C LEU A 90 7.44 2.14 -5.94
N SER A 91 7.92 1.51 -7.01
CA SER A 91 9.34 1.42 -7.35
C SER A 91 9.84 2.58 -8.23
N GLY A 92 8.98 3.56 -8.56
CA GLY A 92 9.32 4.72 -9.38
C GLY A 92 9.24 4.49 -10.90
N ASP A 93 8.69 3.37 -11.36
CA ASP A 93 8.50 3.05 -12.78
C ASP A 93 7.05 3.38 -13.21
N ALA A 94 6.79 4.68 -13.39
CA ALA A 94 5.49 5.18 -13.83
C ALA A 94 5.12 4.69 -15.23
N GLN A 95 6.11 4.51 -16.11
CA GLN A 95 5.89 4.04 -17.47
C GLN A 95 5.41 2.58 -17.51
N ASP A 96 6.02 1.67 -16.73
CA ASP A 96 5.51 0.30 -16.62
C ASP A 96 4.14 0.26 -15.95
N ALA A 97 3.94 1.06 -14.90
CA ALA A 97 2.63 1.17 -14.26
C ALA A 97 1.54 1.55 -15.29
N GLU A 98 1.74 2.59 -16.08
CA GLU A 98 0.81 2.99 -17.17
C GLU A 98 0.54 1.84 -18.16
N ARG A 99 1.59 1.12 -18.59
CA ARG A 99 1.44 -0.02 -19.52
C ARG A 99 0.62 -1.16 -18.90
N GLN A 100 0.79 -1.43 -17.60
CA GLN A 100 0.00 -2.45 -16.91
C GLN A 100 -1.45 -1.99 -16.67
N LEU A 101 -1.69 -0.70 -16.44
CA LEU A 101 -3.02 -0.15 -16.14
C LEU A 101 -3.92 -0.04 -17.38
N ALA A 102 -3.37 0.34 -18.53
CA ALA A 102 -4.18 0.62 -19.72
C ALA A 102 -5.12 -0.54 -20.15
N PRO A 103 -4.69 -1.82 -20.17
CA PRO A 103 -5.58 -2.93 -20.48
C PRO A 103 -6.70 -3.18 -19.46
N LEU A 104 -6.60 -2.58 -18.26
CA LEU A 104 -7.62 -2.66 -17.22
C LEU A 104 -8.65 -1.53 -17.33
N GLY A 105 -8.51 -0.62 -18.29
CA GLY A 105 -9.31 0.62 -18.33
C GLY A 105 -8.99 1.55 -17.16
N LEU A 106 -7.77 1.47 -16.64
CA LEU A 106 -7.22 2.35 -15.61
C LEU A 106 -6.11 3.22 -16.21
N GLY A 107 -5.90 4.39 -15.63
CA GLY A 107 -4.86 5.34 -16.01
C GLY A 107 -4.08 5.82 -14.80
N LEU A 108 -2.97 6.47 -15.08
CA LEU A 108 -2.09 7.11 -14.10
C LEU A 108 -2.02 8.61 -14.42
N THR A 109 -2.42 9.44 -13.47
CA THR A 109 -2.39 10.91 -13.62
C THR A 109 -1.65 11.52 -12.44
N ARG A 110 -0.71 12.43 -12.71
CA ARG A 110 -0.10 13.25 -11.66
C ARG A 110 -0.97 14.45 -11.35
N LEU A 111 -1.56 14.47 -10.16
CA LEU A 111 -2.32 15.56 -9.61
C LEU A 111 -1.40 16.52 -8.87
N THR A 112 -1.69 17.82 -8.96
CA THR A 112 -1.14 18.84 -8.07
C THR A 112 -2.32 19.48 -7.34
N ASP A 113 -2.33 19.32 -6.02
CA ASP A 113 -3.37 19.89 -5.17
C ASP A 113 -3.26 21.42 -5.15
N THR A 114 -4.36 22.11 -5.43
CA THR A 114 -4.38 23.58 -5.56
C THR A 114 -4.16 24.29 -4.23
N ASP A 115 -4.52 23.65 -3.13
CA ASP A 115 -4.45 24.25 -1.80
C ASP A 115 -3.04 24.15 -1.22
N SER A 116 -2.46 22.94 -1.24
CA SER A 116 -1.15 22.68 -0.65
C SER A 116 0.03 22.72 -1.63
N GLY A 117 -0.23 22.63 -2.94
CA GLY A 117 0.78 22.44 -3.98
C GLY A 117 1.42 21.04 -3.99
N ARG A 118 0.98 20.12 -3.11
CA ARG A 118 1.52 18.76 -3.04
C ARG A 118 1.08 17.93 -4.24
N ARG A 119 1.93 16.99 -4.65
CA ARG A 119 1.67 16.16 -5.83
C ARG A 119 1.32 14.73 -5.46
N TYR A 120 0.39 14.17 -6.19
CA TYR A 120 -0.09 12.80 -6.02
C TYR A 120 -0.16 12.08 -7.36
N ASP A 121 0.23 10.82 -7.39
CA ASP A 121 -0.07 9.93 -8.50
C ASP A 121 -1.40 9.23 -8.24
N GLU A 122 -2.37 9.49 -9.10
CA GLU A 122 -3.69 8.88 -9.04
C GLU A 122 -3.80 7.71 -10.02
N ILE A 123 -4.21 6.55 -9.51
CA ILE A 123 -4.75 5.46 -10.33
C ILE A 123 -6.28 5.54 -10.29
N ALA A 124 -6.90 5.77 -11.45
CA ALA A 124 -8.34 5.84 -11.62
C ALA A 124 -8.78 5.27 -12.97
N ALA A 125 -10.08 4.99 -13.12
CA ALA A 125 -10.64 4.57 -14.40
C ALA A 125 -10.58 5.71 -15.44
N THR A 126 -10.22 5.37 -16.69
CA THR A 126 -10.07 6.34 -17.80
C THR A 126 -11.31 6.48 -18.69
N GLY A 127 -12.37 5.72 -18.39
CA GLY A 127 -13.61 5.71 -19.16
C GLY A 127 -14.68 4.87 -18.46
N GLY A 128 -15.68 4.42 -19.22
CA GLY A 128 -16.71 3.52 -18.70
C GLY A 128 -16.22 2.07 -18.51
N GLY A 129 -17.03 1.27 -17.81
CA GLY A 129 -16.78 -0.17 -17.62
C GLY A 129 -16.68 -0.57 -16.15
N GLU A 130 -16.36 -1.84 -15.91
CA GLU A 130 -16.31 -2.43 -14.56
C GLU A 130 -15.26 -1.73 -13.65
N SER A 131 -14.15 -1.27 -14.23
CA SER A 131 -13.05 -0.61 -13.50
C SER A 131 -13.45 0.69 -12.81
N THR A 132 -14.50 1.37 -13.29
CA THR A 132 -15.03 2.61 -12.66
C THR A 132 -15.41 2.41 -11.20
N ARG A 133 -15.74 1.16 -10.82
CA ARG A 133 -16.21 0.79 -9.49
C ARG A 133 -15.16 0.08 -8.65
N TRP A 134 -13.94 -0.12 -9.16
CA TRP A 134 -12.88 -0.81 -8.44
C TRP A 134 -12.16 0.05 -7.40
N GLY A 135 -12.27 1.38 -7.52
CA GLY A 135 -11.72 2.34 -6.57
C GLY A 135 -10.70 3.26 -7.18
N ARG A 136 -10.09 4.06 -6.31
CA ARG A 136 -8.99 4.96 -6.65
C ARG A 136 -7.85 4.78 -5.65
N LEU A 137 -6.64 5.00 -6.14
CA LEU A 137 -5.44 5.08 -5.32
C LEU A 137 -4.81 6.45 -5.54
N TYR A 138 -4.46 7.13 -4.46
CA TYR A 138 -3.68 8.36 -4.48
C TYR A 138 -2.38 8.10 -3.73
N LEU A 139 -1.24 8.19 -4.41
CA LEU A 139 0.09 8.01 -3.81
C LEU A 139 0.82 9.34 -3.78
N ASN A 140 1.43 9.69 -2.65
CA ASN A 140 2.32 10.84 -2.60
C ASN A 140 3.45 10.71 -3.65
N ALA A 141 3.59 11.72 -4.50
CA ALA A 141 4.54 11.71 -5.63
C ALA A 141 5.87 12.39 -5.30
N ASP A 142 5.96 13.08 -4.17
CA ASP A 142 7.11 13.91 -3.79
C ASP A 142 8.13 13.20 -2.88
N SER A 143 7.74 12.06 -2.30
CA SER A 143 8.59 11.25 -1.42
C SER A 143 8.10 9.82 -1.37
N THR A 144 8.92 8.92 -0.82
CA THR A 144 8.52 7.54 -0.49
C THR A 144 7.23 7.53 0.33
N VAL A 145 6.34 6.58 0.03
CA VAL A 145 5.11 6.36 0.81
C VAL A 145 5.48 5.69 2.14
N ARG A 146 5.02 6.27 3.25
CA ARG A 146 5.38 5.88 4.63
C ARG A 146 4.19 5.36 5.43
N TRP A 147 2.98 5.64 4.96
CA TRP A 147 1.75 5.19 5.57
C TRP A 147 0.63 5.21 4.53
N ASN A 148 -0.51 4.57 4.82
CA ASN A 148 -1.71 4.68 4.01
C ASN A 148 -2.99 4.76 4.84
N ALA A 149 -3.94 5.59 4.41
CA ALA A 149 -5.33 5.56 4.85
C ALA A 149 -6.13 4.66 3.90
N GLN A 150 -6.93 3.77 4.48
CA GLN A 150 -7.75 2.82 3.74
C GLN A 150 -9.22 3.10 4.06
N VAL A 151 -10.02 3.38 3.02
CA VAL A 151 -11.45 3.67 3.13
C VAL A 151 -12.22 2.61 2.34
N PRO A 152 -12.54 1.46 2.97
CA PRO A 152 -13.20 0.34 2.29
C PRO A 152 -14.69 0.57 2.05
N HIS A 153 -15.35 1.44 2.83
CA HIS A 153 -16.79 1.65 2.80
C HIS A 153 -17.19 3.14 2.64
N PRO A 154 -16.67 3.87 1.64
CA PRO A 154 -17.06 5.26 1.44
C PRO A 154 -18.59 5.37 1.26
N VAL A 155 -19.17 6.46 1.76
CA VAL A 155 -20.63 6.74 1.82
C VAL A 155 -21.43 5.80 2.74
N SER A 156 -21.12 4.50 2.77
CA SER A 156 -21.74 3.54 3.69
C SER A 156 -21.35 3.86 5.12
N ASP A 157 -20.05 3.94 5.37
CA ASP A 157 -19.46 4.40 6.61
C ASP A 157 -19.28 5.92 6.45
N ARG A 158 -20.43 6.58 6.36
CA ARG A 158 -20.70 7.95 5.90
C ARG A 158 -19.74 9.01 6.45
N ASP A 159 -18.87 9.66 5.67
CA ASP A 159 -17.83 10.64 6.10
C ASP A 159 -16.42 10.04 6.32
N THR A 160 -16.21 8.73 6.16
CA THR A 160 -14.85 8.12 6.20
C THR A 160 -13.96 8.57 5.04
N GLU A 161 -14.55 8.85 3.87
CA GLU A 161 -13.83 9.40 2.71
C GLU A 161 -13.28 10.81 2.97
N ALA A 162 -14.02 11.64 3.73
CA ALA A 162 -13.62 12.99 4.10
C ALA A 162 -12.47 12.96 5.11
N LEU A 163 -12.56 12.08 6.11
CA LEU A 163 -11.47 11.84 7.06
C LEU A 163 -10.22 11.27 6.35
N GLY A 164 -10.39 10.33 5.43
CA GLY A 164 -9.29 9.73 4.67
C GLY A 164 -8.51 10.75 3.83
N VAL A 165 -9.21 11.62 3.09
CA VAL A 165 -8.54 12.67 2.31
C VAL A 165 -7.94 13.75 3.21
N ARG A 166 -8.61 14.11 4.31
CA ARG A 166 -8.06 15.05 5.31
C ARG A 166 -6.73 14.56 5.86
N LEU A 167 -6.61 13.29 6.22
CA LEU A 167 -5.35 12.72 6.69
C LEU A 167 -4.25 12.84 5.62
N LEU A 168 -4.59 12.56 4.35
CA LEU A 168 -3.66 12.65 3.24
C LEU A 168 -3.17 14.09 3.00
N GLU A 169 -4.08 15.06 3.06
CA GLU A 169 -3.78 16.49 2.88
C GLU A 169 -2.86 17.01 3.99
N GLN A 170 -3.19 16.70 5.25
CA GLN A 170 -2.52 17.23 6.43
C GLN A 170 -1.18 16.56 6.75
N ASN A 171 -0.90 15.37 6.18
CA ASN A 171 0.30 14.61 6.52
C ASN A 171 1.11 14.21 5.28
N PRO A 172 2.42 14.50 5.24
CA PRO A 172 3.28 14.14 4.11
C PRO A 172 3.50 12.63 4.01
N GLY A 173 3.91 12.16 2.82
CA GLY A 173 4.33 10.77 2.61
C GLY A 173 3.21 9.73 2.65
N GLY A 174 1.94 10.16 2.62
CA GLY A 174 0.79 9.27 2.68
C GLY A 174 0.34 8.69 1.35
N ALA A 175 -0.55 7.70 1.45
CA ALA A 175 -1.38 7.23 0.36
C ALA A 175 -2.85 7.12 0.83
N LEU A 176 -3.79 7.29 -0.08
CA LEU A 176 -5.21 7.01 0.15
C LEU A 176 -5.67 5.89 -0.78
N VAL A 177 -6.14 4.79 -0.20
CA VAL A 177 -6.78 3.69 -0.92
C VAL A 177 -8.29 3.79 -0.68
N LEU A 178 -9.05 4.04 -1.74
CA LEU A 178 -10.48 4.30 -1.67
C LEU A 178 -11.24 3.25 -2.47
N ALA A 179 -12.19 2.55 -1.84
CA ALA A 179 -13.06 1.61 -2.56
C ALA A 179 -13.96 2.35 -3.56
N GLY A 180 -14.31 1.69 -4.66
CA GLY A 180 -15.02 2.33 -5.77
C GLY A 180 -16.53 2.15 -5.80
N ALA A 181 -17.11 1.61 -4.74
CA ALA A 181 -18.54 1.38 -4.65
C ALA A 181 -19.03 1.41 -3.20
N HIS A 182 -20.32 1.62 -3.04
CA HIS A 182 -21.00 1.39 -1.78
C HIS A 182 -20.86 -0.09 -1.38
N ARG A 183 -20.60 -0.42 -0.11
CA ARG A 183 -20.33 -1.80 0.36
C ARG A 183 -21.40 -2.84 0.01
N ARG A 184 -22.65 -2.38 -0.22
CA ARG A 184 -23.81 -3.21 -0.59
C ARG A 184 -24.01 -3.38 -2.09
N ALA A 185 -23.20 -2.71 -2.92
CA ALA A 185 -23.30 -2.80 -4.37
C ALA A 185 -22.94 -4.21 -4.87
N GLY A 186 -23.57 -4.61 -5.98
CA GLY A 186 -23.46 -5.96 -6.53
C GLY A 186 -24.18 -7.02 -5.68
N GLU A 187 -23.87 -8.28 -5.95
CA GLU A 187 -24.49 -9.45 -5.30
C GLU A 187 -23.57 -10.03 -4.23
N ASP A 188 -24.14 -10.71 -3.24
CA ASP A 188 -23.41 -11.51 -2.23
C ASP A 188 -22.25 -10.79 -1.53
N GLY A 189 -22.42 -9.50 -1.24
CA GLY A 189 -21.41 -8.68 -0.57
C GLY A 189 -20.14 -8.48 -1.40
N ALA A 190 -20.21 -8.57 -2.73
CA ALA A 190 -19.04 -8.43 -3.60
C ALA A 190 -18.29 -7.10 -3.42
N ALA A 191 -18.99 -6.01 -3.10
CA ALA A 191 -18.40 -4.70 -2.84
C ALA A 191 -17.99 -4.47 -1.37
N ASP A 192 -18.21 -5.42 -0.45
CA ASP A 192 -17.75 -5.33 0.94
C ASP A 192 -16.27 -5.70 1.03
N VAL A 193 -15.41 -4.82 0.52
CA VAL A 193 -13.99 -5.11 0.26
C VAL A 193 -13.17 -5.42 1.52
N ALA A 194 -13.65 -5.04 2.70
CA ALA A 194 -13.08 -5.40 4.00
C ALA A 194 -13.14 -6.93 4.27
N HIS A 195 -14.04 -7.63 3.56
CA HIS A 195 -14.26 -9.07 3.68
C HIS A 195 -13.94 -9.85 2.38
N ARG A 196 -13.33 -9.20 1.37
CA ARG A 196 -13.12 -9.78 0.03
C ARG A 196 -11.67 -9.70 -0.43
N GLU A 197 -11.01 -10.86 -0.48
CA GLU A 197 -9.64 -10.98 -1.02
C GLU A 197 -9.58 -10.82 -2.55
N ASP A 198 -10.72 -10.95 -3.23
CA ASP A 198 -10.84 -10.85 -4.68
C ASP A 198 -11.17 -9.43 -5.18
N SER A 199 -11.00 -8.41 -4.34
CA SER A 199 -11.21 -7.00 -4.69
C SER A 199 -9.96 -6.33 -5.27
N ALA A 200 -10.15 -5.24 -6.02
CA ALA A 200 -9.04 -4.36 -6.42
C ALA A 200 -8.42 -3.66 -5.20
N PHE A 201 -9.25 -3.27 -4.23
CA PHE A 201 -8.84 -2.68 -2.96
C PHE A 201 -7.82 -3.57 -2.23
N GLN A 202 -8.11 -4.87 -2.08
CA GLN A 202 -7.16 -5.83 -1.51
C GLN A 202 -5.86 -5.88 -2.31
N ALA A 203 -5.94 -5.96 -3.65
CA ALA A 203 -4.74 -6.05 -4.48
C ALA A 203 -3.81 -4.85 -4.28
N ILE A 204 -4.37 -3.63 -4.12
CA ILE A 204 -3.60 -2.41 -3.85
C ILE A 204 -3.01 -2.44 -2.44
N VAL A 205 -3.82 -2.73 -1.41
CA VAL A 205 -3.37 -2.75 -0.02
C VAL A 205 -2.24 -3.77 0.21
N VAL A 206 -2.33 -4.95 -0.39
CA VAL A 206 -1.29 -5.99 -0.29
C VAL A 206 0.05 -5.50 -0.86
N GLU A 207 0.05 -4.72 -1.94
CA GLU A 207 1.31 -4.22 -2.53
C GLU A 207 2.00 -3.16 -1.66
N LEU A 208 1.23 -2.38 -0.90
CA LEU A 208 1.74 -1.48 0.13
C LEU A 208 2.32 -2.29 1.31
N GLN A 209 1.59 -3.31 1.77
CA GLN A 209 2.02 -4.18 2.88
C GLN A 209 3.30 -4.96 2.58
N LYS A 210 3.46 -5.50 1.37
CA LYS A 210 4.70 -6.16 0.92
C LYS A 210 5.95 -5.27 0.99
N ARG A 211 5.76 -3.96 1.06
CA ARG A 211 6.83 -2.95 1.20
C ARG A 211 6.95 -2.41 2.62
N GLY A 212 6.26 -3.02 3.57
CA GLY A 212 6.25 -2.62 4.97
C GLY A 212 5.53 -1.30 5.23
N VAL A 213 4.70 -0.81 4.31
CA VAL A 213 3.96 0.45 4.51
C VAL A 213 2.78 0.20 5.46
N PRO A 214 2.79 0.74 6.69
CA PRO A 214 1.70 0.56 7.63
C PRO A 214 0.42 1.25 7.15
N GLY A 215 -0.73 0.68 7.49
CA GLY A 215 -2.04 1.20 7.09
C GLY A 215 -2.98 1.42 8.26
N VAL A 216 -3.74 2.51 8.23
CA VAL A 216 -4.92 2.72 9.07
C VAL A 216 -6.17 2.57 8.21
N GLN A 217 -7.07 1.66 8.60
CA GLN A 217 -8.32 1.42 7.92
C GLN A 217 -9.48 2.04 8.71
N LEU A 218 -10.17 2.96 8.05
CA LEU A 218 -11.21 3.79 8.62
C LEU A 218 -12.58 3.18 8.34
N HIS A 219 -13.30 2.93 9.41
CA HIS A 219 -14.67 2.46 9.40
C HIS A 219 -15.55 3.38 10.25
N GLY A 220 -16.85 3.16 10.15
CA GLY A 220 -17.83 3.93 10.89
C GLY A 220 -19.02 3.10 11.30
N PHE A 221 -19.53 3.37 12.50
CA PHE A 221 -20.77 2.80 12.99
C PHE A 221 -21.78 3.91 13.32
N SER A 222 -23.05 3.53 13.41
CA SER A 222 -24.09 4.44 13.90
C SER A 222 -24.07 4.48 15.42
N ASP A 223 -24.26 5.68 15.97
CA ASP A 223 -24.47 5.88 17.41
C ASP A 223 -25.66 5.03 17.87
N SER A 224 -25.47 4.28 18.94
CA SER A 224 -26.50 3.38 19.47
C SER A 224 -26.24 3.09 20.93
N SER A 225 -27.32 2.92 21.71
CA SER A 225 -27.22 2.68 23.15
C SER A 225 -26.50 1.38 23.51
N ASP A 226 -26.43 0.42 22.59
CA ASP A 226 -25.68 -0.84 22.74
C ASP A 226 -24.17 -0.70 22.43
N ARG A 227 -23.73 0.47 21.93
CA ARG A 227 -22.33 0.80 21.64
C ARG A 227 -21.95 2.07 22.38
N PRO A 228 -21.52 1.97 23.66
CA PRO A 228 -21.16 3.11 24.49
C PRO A 228 -19.75 3.66 24.19
N TYR A 229 -19.29 3.51 22.95
CA TYR A 229 -17.96 3.91 22.50
C TYR A 229 -18.08 4.92 21.37
N ASP A 230 -17.12 5.83 21.33
CA ASP A 230 -16.97 6.82 20.25
C ASP A 230 -15.91 6.33 19.25
N ALA A 231 -14.96 5.50 19.72
CA ALA A 231 -14.00 4.80 18.89
C ALA A 231 -13.80 3.33 19.34
N VAL A 232 -13.63 2.43 18.38
CA VAL A 232 -13.03 1.10 18.64
C VAL A 232 -11.74 0.99 17.85
N VAL A 233 -10.65 0.70 18.55
CA VAL A 233 -9.31 0.56 17.97
C VAL A 233 -8.82 -0.86 18.13
N SER A 234 -8.36 -1.46 17.03
CA SER A 234 -7.69 -2.76 17.04
C SER A 234 -6.52 -2.81 16.05
N THR A 235 -5.69 -3.84 16.18
CA THR A 235 -4.65 -4.18 15.20
C THR A 235 -5.09 -5.32 14.27
N GLY A 236 -6.41 -5.49 14.11
CA GLY A 236 -7.02 -6.50 13.25
C GLY A 236 -6.78 -7.92 13.75
N ALA A 237 -5.97 -8.69 13.01
CA ALA A 237 -5.70 -10.10 13.33
C ALA A 237 -4.71 -10.26 14.50
N VAL A 238 -3.88 -9.25 14.75
CA VAL A 238 -2.90 -9.22 15.84
C VAL A 238 -3.59 -8.82 17.14
N GLU A 239 -3.25 -9.47 18.26
CA GLU A 239 -3.88 -9.19 19.57
C GLU A 239 -3.15 -8.11 20.38
N THR A 240 -1.93 -7.74 19.97
CA THR A 240 -1.11 -6.72 20.63
C THR A 240 -1.11 -5.41 19.85
N ALA A 241 -0.90 -4.30 20.56
CA ALA A 241 -0.78 -2.97 19.97
C ALA A 241 0.65 -2.41 20.13
N PRO A 242 1.28 -1.95 19.03
CA PRO A 242 2.49 -1.14 19.09
C PRO A 242 2.31 0.15 19.89
N ALA A 243 3.40 0.72 20.39
CA ALA A 243 3.37 1.89 21.27
C ALA A 243 2.69 3.11 20.63
N GLU A 244 2.88 3.32 19.32
CA GLU A 244 2.24 4.40 18.58
C GLU A 244 0.72 4.22 18.43
N VAL A 245 0.23 2.99 18.38
CA VAL A 245 -1.21 2.67 18.33
C VAL A 245 -1.84 2.90 19.71
N VAL A 246 -1.12 2.52 20.77
CA VAL A 246 -1.52 2.83 22.15
C VAL A 246 -1.57 4.33 22.37
N ALA A 247 -0.54 5.08 21.96
CA ALA A 247 -0.51 6.53 22.08
C ALA A 247 -1.63 7.23 21.32
N MET A 248 -1.99 6.74 20.13
CA MET A 248 -3.14 7.25 19.37
C MET A 248 -4.45 7.02 20.12
N ALA A 249 -4.66 5.81 20.67
CA ALA A 249 -5.87 5.49 21.42
C ALA A 249 -5.95 6.20 22.78
N ASP A 250 -4.81 6.44 23.42
CA ASP A 250 -4.71 7.24 24.65
C ASP A 250 -5.07 8.70 24.36
N ARG A 251 -4.56 9.28 23.26
CA ARG A 251 -4.91 10.66 22.87
C ARG A 251 -6.40 10.83 22.61
N MET A 252 -7.03 9.89 21.90
CA MET A 252 -8.49 9.91 21.71
C MET A 252 -9.25 9.91 23.06
N ASP A 253 -8.80 9.09 24.02
CA ASP A 253 -9.41 8.97 25.34
C ASP A 253 -9.20 10.24 26.19
N ASP A 254 -7.98 10.78 26.20
CA ASP A 254 -7.60 12.00 26.91
C ASP A 254 -8.35 13.24 26.38
N ASP A 255 -8.64 13.28 25.08
CA ASP A 255 -9.38 14.36 24.44
C ASP A 255 -10.91 14.25 24.66
N GLY A 256 -11.39 13.10 25.17
CA GLY A 256 -12.75 12.91 25.67
C GLY A 256 -13.58 11.86 24.92
N LEU A 257 -13.01 11.17 23.93
CA LEU A 257 -13.69 10.09 23.22
C LEU A 257 -13.68 8.80 24.04
N ARG A 258 -14.80 8.09 24.11
CA ARG A 258 -14.85 6.79 24.79
C ARG A 258 -14.24 5.72 23.89
N VAL A 259 -13.02 5.29 24.18
CA VAL A 259 -12.28 4.35 23.34
C VAL A 259 -12.37 2.92 23.85
N CYS A 260 -12.83 1.99 23.01
CA CYS A 260 -12.61 0.55 23.23
C CYS A 260 -11.31 0.10 22.59
N ARG A 261 -10.38 -0.42 23.39
CA ARG A 261 -9.07 -0.92 22.95
C ARG A 261 -9.12 -2.44 22.88
N ALA A 262 -9.13 -3.01 21.66
CA ALA A 262 -9.35 -4.45 21.44
C ALA A 262 -8.25 -5.35 22.01
N TRP A 263 -7.06 -4.79 22.30
CA TRP A 263 -5.97 -5.50 22.98
C TRP A 263 -6.14 -5.55 24.52
N ASN A 264 -7.05 -4.76 25.09
CA ASN A 264 -7.32 -4.70 26.53
C ASN A 264 -8.68 -5.30 26.91
N ALA A 265 -9.63 -5.30 25.98
CA ALA A 265 -11.00 -5.75 26.21
C ALA A 265 -11.61 -6.34 24.94
N ARG A 266 -12.71 -7.08 25.10
CA ARG A 266 -13.53 -7.50 23.95
C ARG A 266 -14.32 -6.29 23.45
N CYS A 267 -14.06 -5.89 22.22
CA CYS A 267 -14.73 -4.75 21.60
C CYS A 267 -15.67 -5.20 20.49
N PRO A 268 -16.85 -4.57 20.33
CA PRO A 268 -17.64 -4.77 19.12
C PRO A 268 -16.85 -4.25 17.91
N LEU A 269 -17.03 -4.85 16.74
CA LEU A 269 -16.43 -4.36 15.48
C LEU A 269 -14.89 -4.30 15.49
N GLU A 270 -14.22 -5.14 16.28
CA GLU A 270 -12.75 -5.19 16.37
C GLU A 270 -12.02 -5.64 15.09
N GLY A 271 -12.71 -5.90 13.98
CA GLY A 271 -12.07 -6.13 12.68
C GLY A 271 -11.23 -7.42 12.57
N ARG A 272 -11.39 -8.40 13.47
CA ARG A 272 -10.54 -9.62 13.48
C ARG A 272 -10.66 -10.50 12.24
N ALA A 273 -11.80 -10.44 11.55
CA ALA A 273 -12.03 -11.13 10.29
C ALA A 273 -11.62 -10.31 9.05
N ASN A 274 -11.16 -9.07 9.23
CA ASN A 274 -10.77 -8.18 8.16
C ASN A 274 -9.65 -8.81 7.30
N VAL A 275 -9.82 -8.83 5.98
CA VAL A 275 -8.86 -9.50 5.09
C VAL A 275 -7.58 -8.69 4.90
N GLN A 276 -7.64 -7.35 4.99
CA GLN A 276 -6.45 -6.50 4.95
C GLN A 276 -5.61 -6.65 6.22
N GLY A 277 -6.25 -6.72 7.39
CA GLY A 277 -5.56 -6.97 8.66
C GLY A 277 -4.87 -8.34 8.71
N ARG A 278 -5.54 -9.39 8.26
CA ARG A 278 -4.94 -10.73 8.13
C ARG A 278 -3.78 -10.76 7.13
N SER A 279 -3.85 -9.94 6.08
CA SER A 279 -2.75 -9.83 5.12
C SER A 279 -1.57 -9.05 5.69
N ALA A 280 -1.83 -7.98 6.45
CA ALA A 280 -0.77 -7.22 7.12
C ALA A 280 0.04 -8.10 8.06
N GLU A 281 -0.63 -8.96 8.84
CA GLU A 281 0.03 -9.93 9.71
C GLU A 281 0.97 -10.87 8.92
N ARG A 282 0.50 -11.41 7.78
CA ARG A 282 1.31 -12.30 6.92
C ARG A 282 2.51 -11.60 6.29
N GLU A 283 2.35 -10.34 5.92
CA GLU A 283 3.41 -9.52 5.30
C GLU A 283 4.28 -8.80 6.34
N HIS A 284 4.03 -9.01 7.64
CA HIS A 284 4.69 -8.32 8.75
C HIS A 284 4.62 -6.78 8.65
N ALA A 285 3.51 -6.26 8.14
CA ALA A 285 3.23 -4.83 8.02
C ALA A 285 2.31 -4.35 9.15
N GLY A 286 2.44 -3.09 9.55
CA GLY A 286 1.54 -2.47 10.53
C GLY A 286 0.13 -2.32 9.98
N PHE A 287 -0.87 -2.61 10.82
CA PHE A 287 -2.29 -2.41 10.50
C PHE A 287 -3.05 -1.94 11.72
N VAL A 288 -3.86 -0.89 11.54
CA VAL A 288 -4.76 -0.37 12.56
C VAL A 288 -6.15 -0.30 11.98
N HIS A 289 -7.11 -0.90 12.65
CA HIS A 289 -8.53 -0.83 12.32
C HIS A 289 -9.19 0.13 13.30
N VAL A 290 -9.83 1.17 12.76
CA VAL A 290 -10.49 2.21 13.56
C VAL A 290 -11.94 2.32 13.13
N GLU A 291 -12.84 2.01 14.05
CA GLU A 291 -14.27 2.21 13.92
C GLU A 291 -14.65 3.48 14.68
N LEU A 292 -15.30 4.43 14.02
CA LEU A 292 -15.68 5.71 14.62
C LEU A 292 -17.20 5.91 14.66
N ALA A 293 -17.69 6.45 15.77
CA ALA A 293 -19.04 6.97 15.89
C ALA A 293 -19.23 8.16 14.94
N ARG A 294 -20.48 8.50 14.59
CA ARG A 294 -20.71 9.52 13.54
C ARG A 294 -20.16 10.90 13.93
N HIS A 295 -20.31 11.30 15.19
CA HIS A 295 -19.83 12.61 15.67
C HIS A 295 -18.30 12.69 15.71
N ALA A 296 -17.60 11.57 15.88
CA ALA A 296 -16.13 11.49 15.89
C ALA A 296 -15.50 11.44 14.48
N ARG A 297 -16.29 11.61 13.41
CA ARG A 297 -15.81 11.56 12.01
C ARG A 297 -16.51 12.53 11.05
N ALA A 298 -17.60 13.18 11.46
CA ALA A 298 -18.23 14.21 10.67
C ALA A 298 -17.36 15.49 10.67
N ASP A 299 -17.20 16.14 9.52
CA ASP A 299 -16.28 17.28 9.30
C ASP A 299 -16.51 18.52 10.20
N ASP A 300 -17.54 18.52 11.05
CA ASP A 300 -17.98 19.64 11.88
C ASP A 300 -18.19 19.25 13.35
N GLY A 301 -17.10 19.06 14.09
CA GLY A 301 -17.22 18.81 15.53
C GLY A 301 -15.87 18.69 16.24
N ARG A 302 -15.87 19.04 17.52
CA ARG A 302 -14.70 18.85 18.41
C ARG A 302 -14.21 17.40 18.36
N ASP A 303 -15.13 16.44 18.50
CA ASP A 303 -14.81 15.02 18.55
C ASP A 303 -14.16 14.51 17.24
N ALA A 304 -14.57 15.06 16.09
CA ALA A 304 -13.97 14.72 14.80
C ALA A 304 -12.59 15.36 14.60
N GLU A 305 -12.39 16.59 15.08
CA GLU A 305 -11.07 17.21 15.14
C GLU A 305 -10.11 16.38 16.00
N GLU A 306 -10.55 15.95 17.18
CA GLU A 306 -9.76 15.13 18.11
C GLU A 306 -9.40 13.76 17.51
N ALA A 307 -10.36 13.09 16.88
CA ALA A 307 -10.10 11.82 16.19
C ALA A 307 -9.10 12.00 15.03
N ALA A 308 -9.28 13.04 14.21
CA ALA A 308 -8.38 13.35 13.10
C ALA A 308 -6.96 13.68 13.59
N ASP A 309 -6.85 14.43 14.68
CA ASP A 309 -5.59 14.81 15.31
C ASP A 309 -4.84 13.61 15.90
N ALA A 310 -5.56 12.69 16.55
CA ALA A 310 -4.98 11.45 17.06
C ALA A 310 -4.46 10.57 15.91
N LEU A 311 -5.24 10.42 14.84
CA LEU A 311 -4.85 9.70 13.62
C LEU A 311 -3.65 10.38 12.92
N ALA A 312 -3.59 11.70 12.89
CA ALA A 312 -2.45 12.46 12.39
C ALA A 312 -1.18 12.15 13.21
N GLY A 313 -1.30 12.07 14.54
CA GLY A 313 -0.22 11.67 15.43
C GLY A 313 0.32 10.26 15.12
N LEU A 314 -0.57 9.30 14.84
CA LEU A 314 -0.19 7.94 14.45
C LEU A 314 0.64 7.93 13.15
N VAL A 315 0.15 8.60 12.10
CA VAL A 315 0.83 8.58 10.79
C VAL A 315 2.14 9.39 10.82
N ALA A 316 2.23 10.42 11.65
CA ALA A 316 3.47 11.13 11.92
C ALA A 316 4.51 10.21 12.59
N ALA A 317 4.10 9.40 13.58
CA ALA A 317 4.99 8.45 14.25
C ALA A 317 5.58 7.42 13.28
N TRP A 318 4.77 6.88 12.35
CA TRP A 318 5.26 5.97 11.30
C TRP A 318 6.27 6.63 10.35
N THR A 319 6.07 7.91 10.06
CA THR A 319 6.96 8.67 9.18
C THR A 319 8.32 8.90 9.84
N SER A 320 8.35 9.23 11.13
CA SER A 320 9.57 9.48 11.91
C SER A 320 10.34 8.19 12.25
N GLY A 321 9.64 7.11 12.63
CA GLY A 321 10.25 5.85 13.04
C GLY A 321 10.93 5.07 11.91
N SER A 322 10.58 5.34 10.66
CA SER A 322 11.13 4.65 9.49
C SER A 322 12.48 5.22 9.01
N SER A 323 13.18 5.99 9.86
CA SER A 323 14.47 6.65 9.57
C SER A 323 15.69 5.93 10.18
N SER A 324 15.50 4.69 10.64
CA SER A 324 16.56 3.84 11.22
C SER A 324 17.04 2.76 10.24
#